data_AF-V5TWZ4-F1
#
_entry.id   AF-V5TWZ4-F1
#
_cell.length_a   1.000
_cell.length_b   1.000
_cell.length_c   1.000
_cell.angle_alpha   90.00
_cell.angle_beta   90.00
_cell.angle_gamma   90.00
#
_symmetry.space_group_name_H-M   'P 1'
#
loop_
_entity.id
_entity.type
_entity.pdbx_description
1 polymer ?
#
loop_
_entity_poly.entity_id
_entity_poly.type
_entity_poly.pdbx_seq_one_letter_code
_entity_poly.pdbx_strand_id
1 'polypeptide(L)' 'MPVWIGREGGKKLELEVFVRRESDIWKIYRVRDVTDNYEHPIFNAGAITRAKSAAEGGL' A
#
# COMPACT_ATOMS: atom_id res chain seq x y z
N MET A 1 0.48 5.79 -11.57
CA MET A 1 -0.50 4.82 -12.12
C MET A 1 -1.65 4.72 -11.13
N PRO A 2 -2.91 4.75 -11.56
CA PRO A 2 -4.05 4.58 -10.65
C PRO A 2 -4.11 3.13 -10.16
N VAL A 3 -4.21 2.94 -8.85
CA VAL A 3 -4.33 1.63 -8.18
C VAL A 3 -5.62 1.59 -7.39
N TRP A 4 -6.29 0.44 -7.39
CA TRP A 4 -7.57 0.26 -6.70
C TRP A 4 -7.47 -0.83 -5.65
N ILE A 5 -7.97 -0.56 -4.44
CA ILE A 5 -8.20 -1.60 -3.44
C ILE A 5 -9.70 -1.84 -3.33
N GLY A 6 -10.09 -3.11 -3.37
CA GLY A 6 -11.46 -3.53 -3.12
C GLY A 6 -11.82 -3.30 -1.65
N ARG A 7 -12.93 -2.61 -1.41
CA ARG A 7 -13.58 -2.49 -0.10
C ARG A 7 -14.85 -3.34 -0.10
N GLU A 8 -15.28 -3.69 1.11
CA GLU A 8 -16.53 -4.42 1.32
C GLU A 8 -17.72 -3.74 0.62
N GLY A 9 -18.66 -4.55 0.12
CA GLY A 9 -19.83 -4.07 -0.61
C GLY A 9 -19.55 -3.58 -2.03
N GLY A 10 -18.47 -4.07 -2.67
CA GLY A 10 -18.15 -3.73 -4.07
C GLY A 10 -17.59 -2.33 -4.29
N LYS A 11 -17.29 -1.61 -3.20
CA LYS A 11 -16.68 -0.28 -3.24
C LYS A 11 -15.22 -0.39 -3.62
N LYS A 12 -14.67 0.65 -4.24
CA LYS A 12 -13.25 0.73 -4.58
C LYS A 12 -12.66 1.99 -3.96
N LEU A 13 -11.43 1.87 -3.45
CA LEU A 13 -10.63 2.99 -2.98
C LEU A 13 -9.60 3.34 -4.06
N GLU A 14 -9.60 4.58 -4.52
CA GLU A 14 -8.60 5.07 -5.47
C GLU A 14 -7.33 5.47 -4.72
N LEU A 15 -6.22 4.86 -5.12
CA LEU A 15 -4.92 5.14 -4.56
C LEU A 15 -3.98 5.69 -5.63
N GLU A 16 -3.28 6.76 -5.26
CA GLU A 16 -2.13 7.26 -5.98
C GLU A 16 -0.85 6.67 -5.37
N VAL A 17 -0.12 5.92 -6.17
CA VAL A 17 1.10 5.22 -5.76
C VAL A 17 2.32 5.86 -6.41
N PHE A 18 3.29 6.23 -5.58
CA PHE A 18 4.58 6.77 -6.02
C PHE A 18 5.65 5.70 -5.85
N VAL A 19 6.40 5.50 -6.93
CA VAL A 19 7.46 4.49 -7.01
C VAL A 19 8.79 5.12 -7.39
N ARG A 20 9.86 4.59 -6.81
CA ARG A 20 11.24 4.96 -7.14
C ARG A 20 12.02 3.69 -7.45
N ARG A 21 12.91 3.74 -8.43
CA ARG A 21 13.86 2.66 -8.70
C ARG A 21 15.10 2.86 -7.83
N GLU A 22 15.43 1.87 -7.01
CA GLU A 22 16.60 1.84 -6.14
C GLU A 22 17.30 0.50 -6.29
N SER A 23 18.61 0.50 -6.55
CA SER A 23 19.40 -0.73 -6.79
C SER A 23 18.73 -1.67 -7.79
N ASP A 24 18.23 -1.09 -8.88
CA ASP A 24 17.50 -1.77 -9.95
C ASP A 24 16.10 -2.34 -9.59
N ILE A 25 15.64 -2.14 -8.36
CA ILE A 25 14.35 -2.63 -7.86
C ILE A 25 13.37 -1.46 -7.72
N TRP A 26 12.14 -1.63 -8.21
CA TRP A 26 11.05 -0.66 -7.98
C TRP A 26 10.51 -0.79 -6.55
N LYS A 27 10.55 0.32 -5.81
CA LYS A 27 10.01 0.41 -4.45
C LYS A 27 8.88 1.41 -4.40
N ILE A 28 7.83 1.06 -3.67
CA ILE A 28 6.77 2.00 -3.29
C ILE A 28 7.27 2.77 -2.08
N TYR A 29 7.27 4.10 -2.16
CA TYR A 29 7.69 4.95 -1.05
C TYR A 29 6.60 5.92 -0.58
N ARG A 30 5.49 6.03 -1.31
CA ARG A 30 4.30 6.80 -0.90
C ARG A 30 3.03 6.23 -1.54
N VAL A 31 1.97 6.16 -0.74
CA VAL A 31 0.62 5.79 -1.17
C VAL A 31 -0.35 6.80 -0.57
N ARG A 32 -1.15 7.45 -1.43
CA ARG A 32 -2.14 8.46 -1.05
C ARG A 32 -3.53 7.99 -1.46
N ASP A 33 -4.48 8.06 -0.53
CA ASP A 33 -5.90 7.98 -0.84
C ASP A 33 -6.33 9.29 -1.51
N VAL A 34 -6.86 9.19 -2.73
CA VAL A 34 -7.24 10.36 -3.53
C VAL A 34 -8.54 11.00 -3.00
N THR A 35 -9.35 10.23 -2.27
CA THR A 35 -10.68 10.65 -1.80
C THR A 35 -10.59 11.70 -0.69
N ASP A 36 -9.61 11.57 0.21
CA ASP A 36 -9.46 12.43 1.39
C ASP A 36 -8.02 12.99 1.54
N ASN A 37 -7.15 12.75 0.56
CA ASN A 37 -5.72 13.11 0.58
C ASN A 37 -4.93 12.47 1.73
N TYR A 38 -5.42 11.38 2.32
CA TYR A 38 -4.72 10.69 3.39
C TYR A 38 -3.49 9.93 2.86
N GLU A 39 -2.36 10.07 3.55
CA GLU A 39 -1.14 9.31 3.25
C GLU A 39 -1.04 8.07 4.12
N HIS A 40 -0.96 6.90 3.49
CA HIS A 40 -0.82 5.64 4.21
C HIS A 40 0.62 5.49 4.75
N PRO A 41 0.78 5.19 6.05
CA PRO A 41 2.08 4.96 6.64
C PRO A 41 2.61 3.57 6.25
N ILE A 42 3.23 3.47 5.07
CA ILE A 42 3.73 2.20 4.49
C ILE A 42 5.02 1.66 5.15
N PHE A 43 5.74 2.49 5.91
CA PHE A 43 6.94 2.10 6.65
C PHE A 43 6.75 2.05 8.18
N ASN A 44 5.50 2.07 8.65
CA ASN A 44 5.24 1.87 10.08
C ASN A 44 5.72 0.48 10.49
N ALA A 45 6.65 0.41 11.45
CA ALA A 45 7.24 -0.84 11.92
C ALA A 45 6.17 -1.88 12.29
N GLY A 46 5.07 -1.47 12.92
CA GLY A 46 3.95 -2.35 13.25
C GLY A 46 3.12 -2.78 12.02
N ALA A 47 3.03 -1.96 10.97
CA ALA A 47 2.39 -2.36 9.71
C ALA A 47 3.27 -3.36 8.95
N ILE A 48 4.60 -3.13 8.92
CA ILE A 48 5.58 -4.05 8.35
C ILE A 48 5.54 -5.39 9.09
N THR A 49 5.56 -5.39 10.43
CA THR A 49 5.49 -6.62 11.23
C THR A 49 4.22 -7.40 10.92
N ARG A 50 3.05 -6.75 10.87
CA ARG A 50 1.78 -7.42 10.52
C ARG A 50 1.78 -7.97 9.10
N ALA A 51 2.32 -7.23 8.13
CA ALA A 51 2.43 -7.70 6.75
C ALA A 51 3.35 -8.93 6.63
N LYS A 52 4.47 -8.95 7.37
CA LYS A 52 5.37 -10.10 7.45
C LYS A 52 4.68 -11.31 8.06
N SER A 53 4.03 -11.15 9.22
CA SER A 53 3.29 -12.25 9.86
C SER A 53 2.17 -12.81 8.99
N ALA A 54 1.47 -11.96 8.22
CA ALA A 54 0.44 -12.42 7.27
C ALA A 54 1.04 -13.18 6.07
N ALA A 55 2.23 -12.80 5.60
CA ALA A 55 2.92 -13.51 4.52
C ALA A 55 3.54 -14.84 4.99
N GLU A 56 4.02 -14.89 6.24
CA GLU A 56 4.60 -16.10 6.87
C GLU A 56 3.52 -17.08 7.34
N GLY A 57 2.35 -16.58 7.75
CA GLY A 57 1.20 -17.38 8.17
C GLY A 57 0.30 -17.84 7.03
N GLY A 58 0.81 -17.94 5.79
CA GLY A 58 0.02 -18.37 4.64
C GLY A 58 -0.70 -19.70 4.91
N LEU A 59 -2.04 -19.66 4.81
CA LEU A 59 -3.02 -20.76 4.71
C LEU A 59 -2.61 -22.16 5.22
#